data_AF-A0A7J2JZL9-F1
#
_entry.id   AF-A0A7J2JZL9-F1
#
_cell.length_a   1.000
_cell.length_b   1.000
_cell.length_c   1.000
_cell.angle_alpha   90.00
_cell.angle_beta   90.00
_cell.angle_gamma   90.00
#
_symmetry.space_group_name_H-M   'P 1'
#
loop_
_entity.id
_entity.type
_entity.pdbx_description
1 polymer ?
#
loop_
_entity_poly.entity_id
_entity_poly.type
_entity_poly.pdbx_seq_one_letter_code
_entity_poly.pdbx_strand_id
1 'polypeptide(L)'
;KPEEYKVRAAHVRVAEIMMKEGWDVSVGDKIGYVIIKGTGRLYERAMPYFMVDYDQIDLEYYVKKQVVPAAMRVLKVLGVKEEELLAGEGLMAFFG
;
A
#
# COMPACT_ATOMS: atom_id res chain seq x y z
N LYS A 1 22.15 -13.75 -2.16
CA LYS A 1 21.05 -14.65 -2.59
C LYS A 1 19.75 -14.15 -1.96
N PRO A 2 18.56 -14.37 -2.54
CA PRO A 2 17.29 -13.88 -1.99
C PRO A 2 16.94 -14.44 -0.59
N GLU A 3 17.73 -15.41 -0.10
CA GLU A 3 17.59 -16.16 1.14
C GLU A 3 17.89 -15.35 2.43
N GLU A 4 18.41 -14.12 2.36
CA GLU A 4 18.82 -13.34 3.55
C GLU A 4 17.69 -12.53 4.22
N TYR A 5 16.47 -12.53 3.67
CA TYR A 5 15.36 -11.76 4.23
C TYR A 5 14.65 -12.53 5.36
N LYS A 6 15.13 -12.36 6.60
CA LYS A 6 14.43 -12.80 7.84
C LYS A 6 13.05 -12.14 8.04
N VAL A 7 12.71 -11.13 7.24
CA VAL A 7 11.37 -10.54 7.12
C VAL A 7 10.96 -10.60 5.65
N ARG A 8 9.92 -11.39 5.31
CA ARG A 8 9.38 -11.45 3.95
C ARG A 8 8.80 -10.08 3.58
N ALA A 9 9.56 -9.28 2.85
CA ALA A 9 9.13 -7.98 2.39
C ALA A 9 8.23 -8.10 1.15
N ALA A 10 7.28 -7.18 0.99
CA ALA A 10 6.33 -7.19 -0.14
C ALA A 10 7.02 -7.26 -1.51
N HIS A 11 8.08 -6.47 -1.72
CA HIS A 11 8.82 -6.45 -2.98
C HIS A 11 9.54 -7.78 -3.27
N VAL A 12 10.03 -8.50 -2.25
CA VAL A 12 10.65 -9.82 -2.42
C VAL A 12 9.59 -10.83 -2.87
N ARG A 13 8.43 -10.84 -2.21
CA ARG A 13 7.31 -11.72 -2.60
C ARG A 13 6.85 -11.46 -4.03
N VAL A 14 6.79 -10.20 -4.45
CA VAL A 14 6.38 -9.81 -5.81
C VAL A 14 7.44 -10.23 -6.83
N ALA A 15 8.73 -10.04 -6.53
CA ALA A 15 9.82 -10.55 -7.37
C ALA A 15 9.71 -12.06 -7.60
N GLU A 16 9.45 -12.83 -6.54
CA GLU A 16 9.24 -14.28 -6.63
C GLU A 16 8.03 -14.65 -7.52
N ILE A 17 6.96 -13.85 -7.52
CA ILE A 17 5.81 -14.07 -8.42
C ILE A 17 6.23 -13.81 -9.86
N MET A 18 6.86 -12.66 -10.12
CA MET A 18 7.30 -12.29 -11.47
C MET A 18 8.25 -13.34 -12.06
N MET A 19 9.23 -13.82 -11.27
CA MET A 19 10.14 -14.89 -11.70
C MET A 19 9.42 -16.20 -12.02
N LYS A 20 8.37 -16.57 -11.27
CA LYS A 20 7.56 -17.76 -11.56
C LYS A 20 6.75 -17.63 -12.84
N GLU A 21 6.32 -16.42 -13.17
CA GLU A 21 5.63 -16.08 -14.43
C GLU A 21 6.61 -15.89 -15.60
N GLY A 22 7.91 -16.17 -15.41
CA GLY A 22 8.91 -16.15 -16.47
C GLY A 22 9.58 -14.79 -16.73
N TRP A 23 9.39 -13.82 -15.84
CA TRP A 23 10.07 -12.52 -15.94
C TRP A 23 11.49 -12.61 -15.39
N ASP A 24 12.44 -12.01 -16.12
CA ASP A 24 13.79 -11.81 -15.62
C ASP A 24 13.82 -10.60 -14.68
N VAL A 25 14.15 -10.84 -13.40
CA VAL A 25 14.17 -9.83 -12.34
C VAL A 25 15.52 -9.91 -11.64
N SER A 26 16.25 -8.81 -11.65
CA SER A 26 17.59 -8.70 -11.09
C SER A 26 17.64 -7.82 -9.84
N VAL A 27 18.72 -7.98 -9.05
CA VAL A 27 18.97 -7.13 -7.89
C VAL A 27 19.23 -5.69 -8.36
N GLY A 28 18.47 -4.75 -7.83
CA GLY A 28 18.53 -3.33 -8.22
C GLY A 28 17.35 -2.90 -9.08
N ASP A 29 16.57 -3.85 -9.61
CA ASP A 29 15.36 -3.53 -10.36
C ASP A 29 14.28 -2.90 -9.47
N LYS A 30 13.54 -1.96 -10.06
CA LYS A 30 12.39 -1.33 -9.42
C LYS A 30 11.15 -2.16 -9.72
N ILE A 31 10.54 -2.70 -8.67
CA ILE A 31 9.35 -3.54 -8.77
C ILE A 31 8.13 -2.72 -8.36
N GLY A 32 7.25 -2.45 -9.31
CA GLY A 32 5.93 -1.90 -9.04
C GLY A 32 5.00 -2.97 -8.51
N TYR A 33 4.35 -2.71 -7.38
CA TYR A 33 3.38 -3.63 -6.80
C TYR A 33 2.20 -2.90 -6.19
N VAL A 34 1.09 -3.63 -6.06
CA VAL A 34 -0.11 -3.19 -5.37
C VAL A 34 -0.49 -4.17 -4.27
N ILE A 35 -1.22 -3.68 -3.26
CA ILE A 35 -1.84 -4.52 -2.24
C ILE A 35 -3.28 -4.81 -2.67
N ILE A 36 -3.59 -6.09 -2.81
CA ILE A 36 -4.93 -6.55 -3.16
C ILE A 36 -5.77 -6.89 -1.92
N LYS A 37 -7.08 -6.92 -2.10
CA LYS A 37 -8.05 -7.39 -1.10
C LYS A 37 -7.72 -8.83 -0.72
N GLY A 38 -7.93 -9.18 0.54
CA GLY A 38 -7.71 -10.54 1.03
C GLY A 38 -7.38 -10.60 2.51
N THR A 39 -7.20 -11.82 3.01
CA THR A 39 -6.81 -12.10 4.40
C THR A 39 -5.31 -12.41 4.50
N GLY A 40 -4.78 -12.43 5.72
CA GLY A 40 -3.39 -12.78 5.98
C GLY A 40 -2.47 -11.58 6.13
N ARG A 41 -1.16 -11.80 6.05
CA ARG A 41 -0.16 -10.76 6.26
C ARG A 41 -0.07 -9.85 5.04
N LEU A 42 0.29 -8.59 5.26
CA LEU A 42 0.29 -7.59 4.19
C LEU A 42 1.15 -7.99 2.97
N TYR A 43 2.35 -8.55 3.20
CA TYR A 43 3.23 -8.98 2.11
C TYR A 43 2.63 -10.13 1.28
N GLU A 44 1.73 -10.93 1.84
CA GLU A 44 1.06 -12.04 1.15
C GLU A 44 0.03 -11.54 0.14
N ARG A 45 -0.45 -10.31 0.36
CA ARG A 45 -1.40 -9.61 -0.50
C ARG A 45 -0.73 -8.67 -1.50
N ALA A 46 0.60 -8.69 -1.62
CA ALA A 46 1.33 -7.89 -2.59
C ALA A 46 1.40 -8.62 -3.95
N MET A 47 1.04 -7.93 -5.02
CA MET A 47 1.01 -8.45 -6.39
C MET A 47 1.67 -7.46 -7.38
N PRO A 48 2.26 -7.94 -8.49
CA PRO A 48 2.74 -7.06 -9.55
C PRO A 48 1.57 -6.21 -10.09
N TYR A 49 1.74 -4.90 -10.20
CA TYR A 49 0.62 -3.99 -10.54
C TYR A 49 -0.05 -4.31 -11.87
N PHE A 50 0.70 -4.85 -12.83
CA PHE A 50 0.23 -5.19 -14.18
C PHE A 50 -0.50 -6.53 -14.27
N MET A 51 -0.53 -7.31 -13.18
CA MET A 51 -1.25 -8.59 -13.09
C MET A 51 -2.57 -8.48 -12.31
N VAL A 52 -3.01 -7.26 -12.00
CA VAL A 52 -4.11 -7.00 -11.08
C VAL A 52 -5.11 -6.06 -11.73
N ASP A 53 -6.38 -6.44 -11.66
CA ASP A 53 -7.49 -5.57 -12.05
C ASP A 53 -7.82 -4.58 -10.93
N TYR A 54 -8.34 -3.42 -11.32
CA TYR A 54 -8.58 -2.32 -10.38
C TYR A 54 -9.52 -2.69 -9.22
N ASP A 55 -10.54 -3.51 -9.49
CA ASP A 55 -11.51 -3.96 -8.49
C ASP A 55 -10.92 -4.91 -7.43
N GLN A 56 -9.74 -5.47 -7.68
CA GLN A 56 -9.03 -6.32 -6.75
C GLN A 56 -8.19 -5.53 -5.73
N ILE A 57 -7.91 -4.25 -5.99
CA ILE A 57 -7.06 -3.40 -5.14
C ILE A 57 -7.75 -3.12 -3.81
N ASP A 58 -6.99 -3.22 -2.70
CA ASP A 58 -7.48 -2.89 -1.36
C ASP A 58 -7.43 -1.37 -1.13
N LEU A 59 -8.41 -0.65 -1.68
CA LEU A 59 -8.53 0.82 -1.52
C LEU A 59 -8.56 1.24 -0.05
N GLU A 60 -9.22 0.45 0.80
CA GLU A 60 -9.33 0.72 2.24
C GLU A 60 -7.96 0.71 2.92
N TYR A 61 -7.10 -0.26 2.57
CA TYR A 61 -5.72 -0.28 3.01
C TYR A 61 -4.97 0.99 2.60
N TYR A 62 -5.07 1.42 1.34
CA TYR A 62 -4.36 2.60 0.86
C TYR A 62 -4.84 3.88 1.55
N VAL A 63 -6.16 4.05 1.69
CA VAL A 63 -6.75 5.19 2.42
C VAL A 63 -6.21 5.22 3.85
N LYS A 64 -6.38 4.14 4.61
CA LYS A 64 -6.03 4.11 6.04
C LYS A 64 -4.55 4.07 6.34
N LYS A 65 -3.74 3.42 5.51
CA LYS A 65 -2.31 3.15 5.81
C LYS A 65 -1.35 4.05 5.06
N GLN A 66 -1.79 4.75 4.02
CA GLN A 66 -0.93 5.64 3.25
C GLN A 66 -1.48 7.07 3.19
N VAL A 67 -2.71 7.25 2.71
CA VAL A 67 -3.28 8.59 2.48
C VAL A 67 -3.52 9.32 3.81
N VAL A 68 -4.26 8.72 4.73
CA VAL A 68 -4.59 9.33 6.03
C VAL A 68 -3.31 9.65 6.82
N PRO A 69 -2.34 8.73 7.01
CA PRO A 69 -1.10 9.05 7.70
C PRO A 69 -0.31 10.18 7.03
N ALA A 70 -0.28 10.23 5.70
CA ALA A 70 0.40 11.30 4.98
C ALA A 70 -0.27 12.66 5.21
N ALA A 71 -1.61 12.73 5.14
CA ALA A 71 -2.39 13.94 5.38
C ALA A 71 -2.27 14.42 6.84
N MET A 72 -2.35 13.51 7.81
CA MET A 72 -2.27 13.84 9.23
C MET A 72 -0.93 14.43 9.65
N ARG A 73 0.17 14.22 8.89
CA ARG A 73 1.44 14.92 9.15
C ARG A 73 1.31 16.44 9.05
N VAL A 74 0.40 16.93 8.21
CA VAL A 74 0.11 18.36 8.05
C VAL A 74 -1.04 18.76 8.97
N LEU A 75 -2.15 18.02 8.92
CA LEU A 75 -3.40 18.39 9.57
C LEU A 75 -3.32 18.39 11.10
N LYS A 76 -2.50 17.52 11.72
CA LYS A 76 -2.29 17.54 13.17
C LYS A 76 -1.72 18.86 13.67
N VAL A 77 -0.90 19.54 12.87
CA VAL A 77 -0.32 20.85 13.21
C VAL A 77 -1.41 21.93 13.28
N LEU A 78 -2.50 21.74 12.53
CA LEU A 78 -3.67 22.62 12.51
C LEU A 78 -4.74 22.21 13.54
N GLY A 79 -4.44 21.24 14.41
CA GLY A 79 -5.35 20.78 15.47
C GLY A 79 -6.40 19.75 15.02
N VAL A 80 -6.36 19.30 13.77
CA VAL A 80 -7.33 18.32 13.23
C VAL A 80 -7.04 16.92 13.76
N LYS A 81 -8.10 16.22 14.16
CA LYS A 81 -8.07 14.81 14.56
C LYS A 81 -8.37 13.89 13.38
N GLU A 82 -7.89 12.65 13.48
CA GLU A 82 -8.04 11.68 12.39
C GLU A 82 -9.50 11.29 12.16
N GLU A 83 -10.29 11.22 13.24
CA GLU A 83 -11.72 10.93 13.19
C GLU A 83 -12.50 12.01 12.44
N GLU A 84 -12.10 13.28 12.61
CA GLU A 84 -12.70 14.41 11.92
C GLU A 84 -12.42 14.31 10.40
N LEU A 85 -11.18 13.99 10.02
CA LEU A 85 -10.82 13.77 8.62
C LEU A 85 -11.62 12.62 7.98
N LEU A 86 -11.90 11.57 8.75
CA LEU A 86 -12.63 10.38 8.28
C LEU A 86 -14.16 10.55 8.31
N ALA A 87 -14.69 11.50 9.09
CA ALA A 87 -16.12 11.75 9.21
C ALA A 87 -16.75 12.30 7.92
N GLY A 88 -15.93 12.83 6.99
CA GLY A 88 -16.39 13.23 5.66
C GLY A 88 -17.22 14.51 5.63
N GLU A 89 -17.33 15.22 6.76
CA GLU A 89 -17.83 16.59 6.77
C GLU A 89 -16.77 17.45 6.07
N GLY A 90 -17.02 17.80 4.81
CA GLY A 90 -15.99 18.34 3.91
C GLY A 90 -15.22 19.54 4.46
N LEU A 91 -14.10 19.89 3.82
CA LEU A 91 -13.16 20.95 4.26
C LEU A 91 -13.83 22.26 4.74
N MET A 92 -14.99 22.64 4.20
CA MET A 92 -15.75 23.82 4.66
C MET A 92 -16.30 23.71 6.08
N ALA A 93 -16.68 22.51 6.54
CA ALA A 93 -17.08 22.29 7.93
C ALA A 93 -15.91 22.50 8.91
N PHE A 94 -14.67 22.47 8.42
CA PHE A 94 -13.46 22.70 9.22
C PHE A 94 -13.05 24.18 9.35
N PHE A 95 -13.48 25.04 8.42
CA PHE A 95 -13.11 26.47 8.39
C PHE A 95 -14.26 27.42 8.72
N GLY A 96 -15.47 26.90 8.92
CA GLY A 96 -16.63 27.64 9.42
C GLY A 96 -16.75 27.53 10.94
#